data_AF-A0A0N9IC38-F1
#
_entry.id   AF-A0A0N9IC38-F1
#
_cell.length_a   1.000
_cell.length_b   1.000
_cell.length_c   1.000
_cell.angle_alpha   90.00
_cell.angle_beta   90.00
_cell.angle_gamma   90.00
#
_symmetry.space_group_name_H-M   'P 1'
#
loop_
_entity.id
_entity.type
_entity.pdbx_description
1 polymer ?
#
loop_
_entity_poly.entity_id
_entity_poly.type
_entity_poly.pdbx_seq_one_letter_code
_entity_poly.pdbx_strand_id
1 'polypeptide(L)'
;MALYQRDGQLTFFDVTLAAPRGKAFTAGTYVGAQRAAFRDNTAPGIDVVAHGRGCSNTYGSFTVHRVEYGSNGAPAVLVADFEQHCESPGAPALRGSVTYNAP
;
A
#
# COMPACT_ATOMS: atom_id res chain seq x y z
N MET A 1 8.71 3.33 -1.48
CA MET A 1 10.08 3.07 -1.04
C MET A 1 10.57 4.17 -0.11
N ALA A 2 10.68 3.86 1.17
CA ALA A 2 11.48 4.61 2.12
C ALA A 2 12.75 3.81 2.40
N LEU A 3 13.92 4.45 2.25
CA LEU A 3 15.20 3.89 2.65
C LEU A 3 15.54 4.40 4.05
N TYR A 4 15.91 3.50 4.94
CA TYR A 4 16.54 3.88 6.20
C TYR A 4 17.85 3.10 6.38
N GLN A 5 18.82 3.72 7.02
CA GLN A 5 20.06 3.07 7.42
C GLN A 5 20.07 2.91 8.94
N ARG A 6 20.31 1.68 9.37
CA ARG A 6 20.74 1.39 10.74
C ARG A 6 22.07 0.63 10.64
N ASP A 7 23.11 1.15 11.26
CA ASP A 7 24.42 0.51 11.38
C ASP A 7 25.05 0.07 10.04
N GLY A 8 24.90 0.89 8.99
CA GLY A 8 25.51 0.64 7.68
C GLY A 8 24.75 -0.35 6.78
N GLN A 9 23.66 -0.97 7.26
CA GLN A 9 22.76 -1.74 6.42
C GLN A 9 21.72 -0.84 5.75
N LEU A 10 21.66 -0.91 4.42
CA LEU A 10 20.53 -0.37 3.65
C LEU A 10 19.30 -1.23 3.92
N THR A 11 18.27 -0.59 4.40
CA THR A 11 17.00 -1.23 4.67
C THR A 11 15.89 -0.42 4.03
N PHE A 12 14.87 -1.10 3.54
CA PHE A 12 13.79 -0.47 2.82
C PHE A 12 12.44 -0.94 3.33
N PHE A 13 11.48 -0.03 3.21
CA PHE A 13 10.08 -0.27 3.44
C PHE A 13 9.29 0.20 2.23
N ASP A 14 8.47 -0.69 1.69
CA ASP A 14 7.60 -0.43 0.56
C ASP A 14 6.16 -0.71 0.93
N VAL A 15 5.30 0.27 0.68
CA VAL A 15 3.85 0.13 0.77
C VAL A 15 3.30 0.31 -0.63
N THR A 16 2.66 -0.73 -1.14
CA THR A 16 1.95 -0.70 -2.41
C THR A 16 0.45 -0.67 -2.12
N LEU A 17 -0.20 0.43 -2.47
CA LEU A 17 -1.66 0.57 -2.46
C LEU A 17 -2.13 0.69 -3.91
N ALA A 18 -3.16 -0.04 -4.29
CA ALA A 18 -3.63 -0.01 -5.66
C ALA A 18 -5.14 -0.22 -5.77
N ALA A 19 -5.77 0.57 -6.65
CA ALA A 19 -7.14 0.31 -7.08
C ALA A 19 -7.23 -1.02 -7.87
N PRO A 20 -8.42 -1.61 -8.01
CA PRO A 20 -8.62 -2.74 -8.92
C PRO A 20 -8.08 -2.43 -10.32
N ARG A 21 -7.59 -3.45 -11.04
CA ARG A 21 -7.00 -3.26 -12.37
C ARG A 21 -7.99 -2.56 -13.31
N GLY A 22 -7.50 -1.56 -14.05
CA GLY A 22 -8.30 -0.75 -14.97
C GLY A 22 -9.16 0.32 -14.30
N LYS A 23 -9.07 0.49 -12.97
CA LYS A 23 -9.72 1.58 -12.23
C LYS A 23 -8.69 2.65 -11.85
N ALA A 24 -9.14 3.90 -11.80
CA ALA A 24 -8.34 5.00 -11.30
C ALA A 24 -8.09 4.83 -9.79
N PHE A 25 -6.90 5.19 -9.34
CA PHE A 25 -6.58 5.24 -7.90
C PHE A 25 -6.92 6.63 -7.37
N THR A 26 -8.07 6.75 -6.71
CA THR A 26 -8.62 8.01 -6.18
C THR A 26 -8.80 7.93 -4.67
N ALA A 27 -9.13 9.06 -4.05
CA ALA A 27 -9.58 9.07 -2.66
C ALA A 27 -10.80 8.16 -2.48
N GLY A 28 -10.89 7.50 -1.32
CA GLY A 28 -11.90 6.52 -1.00
C GLY A 28 -11.37 5.32 -0.22
N THR A 29 -12.29 4.47 0.24
CA THR A 29 -11.97 3.24 0.98
C THR A 29 -11.99 2.04 0.04
N TYR A 30 -10.96 1.23 0.15
CA TYR A 30 -10.72 0.03 -0.63
C TYR A 30 -10.68 -1.17 0.32
N VAL A 31 -11.70 -2.01 0.23
CA VAL A 31 -11.90 -3.19 1.09
C VAL A 31 -11.63 -4.48 0.33
N GLY A 32 -11.32 -5.56 1.06
CA GLY A 32 -11.08 -6.87 0.45
C GLY A 32 -9.84 -6.87 -0.45
N ALA A 33 -8.81 -6.10 -0.06
CA ALA A 33 -7.56 -6.03 -0.79
C ALA A 33 -6.85 -7.38 -0.76
N GLN A 34 -6.30 -7.76 -1.92
CA GLN A 34 -5.46 -8.92 -2.13
C GLN A 34 -4.03 -8.48 -2.45
N ARG A 35 -3.13 -9.45 -2.69
CA ARG A 35 -1.73 -9.13 -3.00
C ARG A 35 -1.63 -8.28 -4.24
N ALA A 36 -1.00 -7.10 -4.10
CA ALA A 36 -1.10 -6.05 -5.11
C ALA A 36 -0.69 -6.51 -6.52
N ALA A 37 0.35 -7.32 -6.65
CA ALA A 37 0.80 -7.85 -7.95
C ALA A 37 -0.24 -8.76 -8.63
N PHE A 38 -1.02 -9.51 -7.85
CA PHE A 38 -1.97 -10.51 -8.33
C PHE A 38 -3.42 -10.02 -8.37
N ARG A 39 -3.67 -8.76 -7.98
CA ARG A 39 -5.02 -8.20 -7.98
C ARG A 39 -5.67 -8.22 -9.36
N ASP A 40 -6.97 -8.49 -9.40
CA ASP A 40 -7.80 -8.45 -10.61
C ASP A 40 -8.55 -7.10 -10.75
N ASN A 41 -9.60 -7.08 -11.58
CA ASN A 41 -10.43 -5.89 -11.82
C ASN A 41 -11.57 -5.70 -10.81
N THR A 42 -11.74 -6.61 -9.85
CA THR A 42 -12.78 -6.59 -8.83
C THR A 42 -12.27 -6.22 -7.44
N ALA A 43 -11.02 -6.57 -7.12
CA ALA A 43 -10.44 -6.34 -5.80
C ALA A 43 -9.20 -5.41 -5.85
N PRO A 44 -9.05 -4.53 -4.85
CA PRO A 44 -7.88 -3.67 -4.73
C PRO A 44 -6.63 -4.46 -4.31
N GLY A 45 -5.49 -3.79 -4.34
CA GLY A 45 -4.19 -4.36 -4.02
C GLY A 45 -3.56 -3.72 -2.80
N ILE A 46 -3.05 -4.55 -1.89
CA ILE A 46 -2.15 -4.15 -0.81
C ILE A 46 -0.94 -5.08 -0.78
N ASP A 47 0.25 -4.50 -0.64
CA ASP A 47 1.47 -5.25 -0.33
C ASP A 47 2.42 -4.37 0.48
N VAL A 48 2.86 -4.88 1.62
CA VAL A 48 3.84 -4.22 2.49
C VAL A 48 5.07 -5.09 2.59
N VAL A 49 6.19 -4.57 2.11
CA VAL A 49 7.48 -5.26 2.06
C VAL A 49 8.49 -4.51 2.92
N ALA A 50 9.15 -5.23 3.83
CA ALA A 50 10.20 -4.71 4.68
C ALA A 50 11.45 -5.58 4.55
N HIS A 51 12.61 -4.99 4.26
CA HIS A 51 13.87 -5.72 4.09
C HIS A 51 13.79 -6.87 3.06
N GLY A 52 13.03 -6.67 1.99
CA GLY A 52 12.79 -7.69 0.96
C GLY A 52 11.88 -8.85 1.41
N ARG A 53 11.26 -8.76 2.59
CA ARG A 53 10.27 -9.73 3.07
C ARG A 53 8.87 -9.14 3.00
N GLY A 54 7.95 -9.89 2.42
CA GLY A 54 6.53 -9.57 2.36
C GLY A 54 5.71 -10.84 2.46
N CYS A 55 4.38 -10.72 2.48
CA CYS A 55 3.52 -11.90 2.54
C CYS A 55 3.44 -12.59 1.16
N SER A 56 3.28 -13.91 1.16
CA SER A 56 2.92 -14.66 -0.05
C SER A 56 1.46 -14.41 -0.43
N ASN A 57 0.57 -14.36 0.58
CA ASN A 57 -0.82 -13.94 0.47
C ASN A 57 -1.08 -12.74 1.39
N THR A 58 -1.80 -11.73 0.90
CA THR A 58 -2.22 -10.59 1.70
C THR A 58 -3.74 -10.48 1.71
N TYR A 59 -4.26 -10.03 2.84
CA TYR A 59 -5.65 -9.66 3.04
C TYR A 59 -5.68 -8.31 3.71
N GLY A 60 -6.64 -7.45 3.39
CA GLY A 60 -6.72 -6.19 4.12
C GLY A 60 -7.62 -5.14 3.49
N SER A 61 -7.37 -3.92 3.91
CA SER A 61 -8.08 -2.74 3.42
C SER A 61 -7.23 -1.50 3.60
N PHE A 62 -7.53 -0.46 2.84
CA PHE A 62 -6.90 0.84 3.02
C PHE A 62 -7.89 1.95 2.67
N THR A 63 -7.69 3.11 3.29
CA THR A 63 -8.45 4.32 2.99
C THR A 63 -7.48 5.37 2.47
N VAL A 64 -7.74 5.86 1.26
CA VAL A 64 -7.03 6.99 0.68
C VAL A 64 -7.80 8.25 1.04
N HIS A 65 -7.27 9.04 1.94
CA HIS A 65 -7.86 10.31 2.37
C HIS A 65 -7.66 11.40 1.32
N ARG A 66 -6.47 11.42 0.70
CA ARG A 66 -6.12 12.38 -0.34
C ARG A 66 -5.13 11.75 -1.31
N VAL A 67 -5.40 11.92 -2.59
CA VAL A 67 -4.42 11.65 -3.65
C VAL A 67 -4.58 12.70 -4.73
N GLU A 68 -3.48 13.31 -5.11
CA GLU A 68 -3.42 14.28 -6.19
C GLU A 68 -2.28 13.90 -7.12
N TYR A 69 -2.50 14.04 -8.42
CA TYR A 69 -1.54 13.66 -9.44
C TYR A 69 -0.87 14.88 -10.04
N GLY A 70 0.44 14.78 -10.26
CA GLY A 70 1.19 15.75 -11.06
C GLY A 70 0.90 15.59 -12.55
N SER A 71 1.43 16.52 -13.35
CA SER A 71 1.28 16.52 -14.82
C SER A 71 1.87 15.28 -15.50
N ASN A 72 2.80 14.58 -14.84
CA ASN A 72 3.40 13.33 -15.31
C ASN A 72 2.58 12.07 -14.93
N GLY A 73 1.43 12.23 -14.28
CA GLY A 73 0.58 11.12 -13.83
C GLY A 73 1.09 10.40 -12.58
N ALA A 74 2.18 10.86 -11.96
CA ALA A 74 2.64 10.34 -10.67
C ALA A 74 1.89 11.03 -9.51
N PRO A 75 1.67 10.36 -8.37
CA PRO A 75 1.13 11.01 -7.18
C PRO A 75 2.04 12.16 -6.75
N ALA A 76 1.50 13.38 -6.72
CA ALA A 76 2.14 14.56 -6.15
C ALA A 76 1.86 14.68 -4.64
N VAL A 77 0.71 14.16 -4.19
CA VAL A 77 0.29 14.04 -2.79
C VAL A 77 -0.31 12.66 -2.57
N LEU A 78 -0.01 12.04 -1.42
CA LEU A 78 -0.74 10.88 -0.94
C LEU A 78 -0.91 10.94 0.58
N VAL A 79 -2.12 10.71 1.06
CA VAL A 79 -2.43 10.47 2.47
C VAL A 79 -3.34 9.25 2.54
N ALA A 80 -2.89 8.19 3.20
CA ALA A 80 -3.66 6.95 3.31
C ALA A 80 -3.35 6.18 4.60
N ASP A 81 -4.35 5.48 5.11
CA ASP A 81 -4.19 4.48 6.17
C ASP A 81 -4.42 3.09 5.59
N PHE A 82 -3.72 2.09 6.13
CA PHE A 82 -3.85 0.72 5.67
C PHE A 82 -3.82 -0.29 6.83
N GLU A 83 -4.44 -1.43 6.57
CA GLU A 83 -4.39 -2.63 7.38
C GLU A 83 -4.11 -3.83 6.47
N GLN A 84 -3.11 -4.62 6.83
CA GLN A 84 -2.72 -5.85 6.14
C GLN A 84 -2.63 -7.02 7.12
N HIS A 85 -3.07 -8.19 6.67
CA HIS A 85 -2.87 -9.48 7.31
C HIS A 85 -2.07 -10.38 6.37
N CYS A 86 -1.02 -11.02 6.88
CA CYS A 86 -0.22 -11.98 6.10
C CYS A 86 -0.80 -13.40 6.21
N GLU A 87 -0.83 -14.10 5.07
CA GLU A 87 -1.16 -15.53 4.90
C GLU A 87 -2.59 -15.96 5.24
N SER A 88 -3.29 -15.28 6.16
CA SER A 88 -4.71 -15.52 6.41
C SER A 88 -5.46 -14.25 6.80
N PRO A 89 -6.80 -14.16 6.57
CA PRO A 89 -7.61 -12.99 6.93
C PRO A 89 -7.65 -12.70 8.43
N GLY A 90 -7.43 -13.71 9.28
CA GLY A 90 -7.48 -13.61 10.74
C GLY A 90 -6.12 -13.44 11.41
N ALA A 91 -5.02 -13.35 10.64
CA ALA A 91 -3.69 -13.15 11.21
C ALA A 91 -3.59 -11.78 11.93
N PRO A 92 -2.61 -11.54 12.81
CA PRO A 92 -2.40 -10.22 13.38
C PRO A 92 -2.28 -9.13 12.30
N ALA A 93 -2.92 -8.00 12.55
CA ALA A 93 -2.94 -6.87 11.63
C ALA A 93 -1.65 -6.05 11.71
N LEU A 94 -1.00 -5.83 10.56
CA LEU A 94 -0.08 -4.70 10.36
C LEU A 94 -0.90 -3.48 9.95
N ARG A 95 -0.89 -2.45 10.80
CA ARG A 95 -1.55 -1.17 10.52
C ARG A 95 -0.51 -0.07 10.36
N GLY A 96 -0.79 0.88 9.47
CA GLY A 96 0.09 2.02 9.27
C GLY A 96 -0.55 3.13 8.44
N SER A 97 0.15 4.26 8.38
CA SER A 97 -0.23 5.43 7.61
C SER A 97 0.90 5.80 6.67
N VAL A 98 0.55 6.23 5.46
CA VAL A 98 1.48 6.77 4.46
C VAL A 98 1.08 8.20 4.18
N THR A 99 2.04 9.10 4.37
CA THR A 99 1.92 10.51 4.00
C THR A 99 3.08 10.88 3.08
N TYR A 100 2.77 11.42 1.92
CA TYR A 100 3.72 11.89 0.92
C TYR A 100 3.33 13.29 0.47
N ASN A 101 4.24 14.26 0.67
CA ASN A 101 4.09 15.66 0.29
C ASN A 101 2.76 16.30 0.73
N ALA A 102 2.19 15.85 1.85
CA ALA A 102 1.02 16.49 2.45
C ALA A 102 1.46 17.42 3.60
N PRO A 103 0.93 18.64 3.66
CA PRO A 103 1.19 19.58 4.76
C PRO A 103 0.47 19.19 6.06
#